data_AF-I0KCT3-F1
#
_entry.id   AF-I0KCT3-F1
#
_cell.length_a   1.000
_cell.length_b   1.000
_cell.length_c   1.000
_cell.angle_alpha   90.00
_cell.angle_beta   90.00
_cell.angle_gamma   90.00
#
_symmetry.space_group_name_H-M   'P 1'
#
loop_
_entity.id
_entity.type
_entity.pdbx_description
1 polymer ?
#
loop_
_entity_poly.entity_id
_entity_poly.type
_entity_poly.pdbx_seq_one_letter_code
_entity_poly.pdbx_strand_id
1 'polypeptide(L)'
;MNQFEFQDRVDGSINDYRDGAIDGAEFREAIVDTLLEAALPVLQPITLEEVEAKRSAWARATFPGTTPLSSLRHLEREIEEIEADIVAGKDPTVEYADALSMLLDSAGQAGIGPRALIDAMHAKLLINQTRDWTQNPDGSYAHIEPQPSC
;
A
#
# COMPACT_ATOMS: atom_id res chain seq x y z
N MET A 1 -12.16 21.04 -8.75
CA MET A 1 -12.66 21.69 -9.97
C MET A 1 -14.18 21.65 -9.93
N ASN A 2 -14.85 22.80 -10.00
CA ASN A 2 -16.31 22.82 -10.11
C ASN A 2 -16.75 22.58 -11.57
N GLN A 3 -18.05 22.32 -11.79
CA GLN A 3 -18.58 21.99 -13.12
C GLN A 3 -18.34 23.10 -14.16
N PHE A 4 -18.27 24.36 -13.72
CA PHE A 4 -18.02 25.50 -14.60
C PHE A 4 -16.54 25.57 -15.02
N GLU A 5 -15.63 25.45 -14.07
CA GLU A 5 -14.17 25.38 -14.33
C GLU A 5 -13.77 24.19 -15.22
N PHE A 6 -14.48 23.06 -15.08
CA PHE A 6 -14.29 21.89 -15.93
C PHE A 6 -14.69 22.16 -17.38
N GLN A 7 -15.87 22.75 -17.57
CA GLN A 7 -16.39 23.05 -18.90
C GLN A 7 -15.52 24.08 -19.62
N ASP A 8 -15.08 25.13 -18.93
CA ASP A 8 -14.20 26.15 -19.49
C ASP A 8 -12.86 25.57 -19.98
N ARG A 9 -12.28 24.60 -19.26
CA ARG A 9 -11.02 23.95 -19.66
C ARG A 9 -11.19 23.01 -20.84
N VAL A 10 -12.27 22.22 -20.87
CA VAL A 10 -12.58 21.35 -22.01
C VAL A 10 -12.81 22.20 -23.26
N ASP A 11 -13.57 23.29 -23.14
CA ASP A 11 -13.84 24.20 -24.24
C ASP A 11 -12.56 24.92 -24.71
N GLY A 12 -11.66 25.26 -23.78
CA GLY A 12 -10.32 25.77 -24.09
C GLY A 12 -9.51 24.78 -24.95
N SER A 13 -9.36 23.53 -24.51
CA SER A 13 -8.63 22.50 -25.25
C SER A 13 -9.26 22.19 -26.61
N ILE A 14 -10.59 22.25 -26.73
CA ILE A 14 -11.30 22.09 -28.01
C ILE A 14 -10.97 23.23 -28.97
N ASN A 15 -10.93 24.46 -28.48
CA ASN A 15 -10.59 25.62 -29.30
C ASN A 15 -9.11 25.58 -29.73
N ASP A 16 -8.20 25.24 -28.82
CA ASP A 16 -6.77 25.11 -29.13
C ASP A 16 -6.53 24.04 -30.22
N TYR A 17 -7.25 22.91 -30.17
CA TYR A 17 -7.18 21.88 -31.20
C TYR A 17 -7.78 22.35 -32.54
N ARG A 18 -8.92 23.05 -32.51
CA ARG A 18 -9.58 23.59 -33.72
C ARG A 18 -8.76 24.66 -34.42
N ASP A 19 -8.07 25.48 -33.65
CA ASP A 19 -7.22 26.57 -34.14
C ASP A 19 -5.82 26.07 -34.55
N GLY A 20 -5.53 24.77 -34.33
CA GLY A 20 -4.25 24.14 -34.67
C GLY A 20 -3.11 24.54 -33.74
N ALA A 21 -3.42 25.07 -32.57
CA ALA A 21 -2.45 25.43 -31.54
C ALA A 21 -1.86 24.19 -30.85
N ILE A 22 -2.62 23.10 -30.79
CA ILE A 22 -2.18 21.78 -30.32
C ILE A 22 -2.53 20.71 -31.34
N ASP A 23 -1.74 19.64 -31.39
CA ASP A 23 -2.01 18.50 -32.25
C ASP A 23 -3.03 17.52 -31.65
N GLY A 24 -3.39 16.49 -32.41
CA GLY A 24 -4.39 15.51 -31.96
C GLY A 24 -3.94 14.62 -30.80
N ALA A 25 -2.63 14.47 -30.55
CA ALA A 25 -2.11 13.75 -29.39
C ALA A 25 -2.16 14.64 -28.13
N GLU A 26 -1.71 15.88 -28.26
CA GLU A 26 -1.75 16.89 -27.20
C GLU A 26 -3.21 17.19 -26.76
N PHE A 27 -4.15 17.25 -27.70
CA PHE A 27 -5.57 17.37 -27.39
C PHE A 27 -6.11 16.18 -26.60
N ARG A 28 -5.70 14.96 -26.95
CA ARG A 28 -6.12 13.75 -26.22
C ARG A 28 -5.58 13.74 -24.80
N GLU A 29 -4.31 14.10 -24.61
CA GLU A 29 -3.70 14.20 -23.28
C GLU A 29 -4.37 15.28 -22.44
N ALA A 30 -4.60 16.48 -22.98
CA ALA A 30 -5.25 17.58 -22.28
C ALA A 30 -6.68 17.25 -21.81
N ILE A 31 -7.45 16.51 -22.63
CA ILE A 31 -8.78 16.03 -22.27
C ILE A 31 -8.71 14.94 -21.20
N VAL A 32 -7.77 13.99 -21.31
CA VAL A 32 -7.56 12.93 -20.30
C VAL A 32 -7.15 13.52 -18.95
N ASP A 33 -6.22 14.47 -18.92
CA ASP A 33 -5.77 15.14 -17.70
C ASP A 33 -6.91 15.94 -17.04
N THR A 34 -7.69 16.66 -17.83
CA THR A 34 -8.84 17.42 -17.34
C THR A 34 -9.93 16.49 -16.79
N LEU A 35 -10.15 15.34 -17.42
CA LEU A 35 -11.07 14.30 -16.94
C LEU A 35 -10.56 13.62 -15.65
N LEU A 36 -9.26 13.33 -15.55
CA LEU A 36 -8.63 12.76 -14.35
C LEU A 36 -8.72 13.73 -13.16
N GLU A 37 -8.41 15.01 -13.38
CA GLU A 37 -8.51 16.05 -12.35
C GLU A 37 -9.97 16.34 -11.93
N ALA A 38 -10.93 16.20 -12.84
CA ALA A 38 -12.35 16.32 -12.54
C ALA A 38 -12.93 15.07 -11.86
N ALA A 39 -12.35 13.90 -12.10
CA ALA A 39 -12.69 12.66 -11.41
C ALA A 39 -12.08 12.58 -9.98
N LEU A 40 -11.08 13.40 -9.69
CA LEU A 40 -10.36 13.41 -8.42
C LEU A 40 -11.21 13.75 -7.17
N PRO A 41 -12.36 14.47 -7.20
CA PRO A 41 -13.19 14.66 -6.01
C PRO A 41 -14.31 13.61 -5.80
N VAL A 42 -14.31 12.46 -6.50
CA VAL A 42 -15.27 11.35 -6.25
C VAL A 42 -14.59 10.01 -5.92
N LEU A 43 -13.26 9.97 -5.82
CA LEU A 43 -12.56 8.83 -5.19
C LEU A 43 -12.03 9.32 -3.84
N GLN A 44 -12.74 9.02 -2.76
CA GLN A 44 -12.09 9.04 -1.46
C GLN A 44 -10.89 8.07 -1.54
N PRO A 45 -9.69 8.45 -1.04
CA PRO A 45 -8.56 7.54 -1.04
C PRO A 45 -8.97 6.27 -0.30
N ILE A 46 -8.91 5.13 -0.99
CA ILE A 46 -9.22 3.84 -0.36
C ILE A 46 -8.19 3.62 0.74
N THR A 47 -8.69 3.41 1.96
CA THR A 47 -7.84 3.13 3.12
C THR A 47 -7.28 1.71 3.03
N LEU A 48 -6.14 1.46 3.67
CA LEU A 48 -5.57 0.11 3.75
C LEU A 48 -6.58 -0.87 4.37
N GLU A 49 -7.34 -0.41 5.36
CA GLU A 49 -8.40 -1.17 6.01
C GLU A 49 -9.52 -1.55 5.05
N GLU A 50 -9.92 -0.65 4.14
CA GLU A 50 -10.94 -0.93 3.13
C GLU A 50 -10.45 -1.90 2.04
N VAL A 51 -9.19 -1.76 1.60
CA VAL A 51 -8.57 -2.71 0.68
C VAL A 51 -8.51 -4.10 1.32
N GLU A 52 -7.99 -4.18 2.55
CA GLU A 52 -7.82 -5.44 3.27
C GLU A 52 -9.15 -6.11 3.59
N ALA A 53 -10.18 -5.34 3.97
CA ALA A 53 -11.51 -5.91 4.21
C ALA A 53 -12.08 -6.61 2.97
N LYS A 54 -11.92 -5.99 1.79
CA LYS A 54 -12.35 -6.59 0.51
C LYS A 54 -11.52 -7.82 0.16
N ARG A 55 -10.19 -7.72 0.27
CA ARG A 55 -9.26 -8.82 0.01
C ARG A 55 -9.53 -10.02 0.92
N SER A 56 -9.65 -9.79 2.23
CA SER A 56 -9.92 -10.84 3.23
C SER A 56 -11.25 -11.55 2.99
N ALA A 57 -12.31 -10.80 2.65
CA ALA A 57 -13.61 -11.39 2.32
C ALA A 57 -13.53 -12.31 1.09
N TRP A 58 -12.86 -11.86 0.02
CA TRP A 58 -12.63 -12.68 -1.17
C TRP A 58 -11.75 -13.90 -0.89
N ALA A 59 -10.66 -13.74 -0.14
CA ALA A 59 -9.73 -14.82 0.18
C ALA A 59 -10.40 -15.92 1.01
N ARG A 60 -11.21 -15.54 2.02
CA ARG A 60 -11.97 -16.50 2.83
C ARG A 60 -12.99 -17.30 2.01
N ALA A 61 -13.63 -16.67 1.03
CA ALA A 61 -14.57 -17.35 0.14
C ALA A 61 -13.86 -18.28 -0.84
N THR A 62 -12.67 -17.89 -1.32
CA THR A 62 -11.92 -18.61 -2.36
C THR A 62 -11.09 -19.76 -1.79
N PHE A 63 -10.50 -19.57 -0.60
CA PHE A 63 -9.56 -20.49 0.03
C PHE A 63 -10.02 -20.88 1.45
N PRO A 64 -11.13 -21.65 1.58
CA PRO A 64 -11.72 -21.96 2.88
C PRO A 64 -10.83 -22.84 3.78
N GLY A 65 -9.80 -23.49 3.23
CA GLY A 65 -8.85 -24.33 3.96
C GLY A 65 -7.64 -23.58 4.54
N THR A 66 -7.54 -22.27 4.31
CA THR A 66 -6.41 -21.48 4.79
C THR A 66 -6.40 -21.39 6.32
N THR A 67 -5.21 -21.51 6.91
CA THR A 67 -4.93 -21.43 8.35
C THR A 67 -3.91 -20.32 8.62
N PRO A 68 -3.77 -19.82 9.87
CA PRO A 68 -2.73 -18.83 10.18
C PRO A 68 -1.33 -19.28 9.78
N LEU A 69 -1.00 -20.56 10.04
CA LEU A 69 0.31 -21.11 9.72
C LEU A 69 0.54 -21.26 8.21
N SER A 70 -0.47 -21.65 7.43
CA SER A 70 -0.30 -21.74 5.98
C SER A 70 -0.06 -20.38 5.35
N SER A 71 -0.70 -19.32 5.85
CA SER A 71 -0.46 -17.95 5.38
C SER A 71 0.96 -17.48 5.76
N LEU A 72 1.48 -17.84 6.94
CA LEU A 72 2.89 -17.58 7.27
C LEU A 72 3.87 -18.36 6.39
N ARG A 73 3.56 -19.60 6.02
CA ARG A 73 4.39 -20.36 5.04
C ARG A 73 4.35 -19.75 3.66
N HIS A 74 3.28 -19.03 3.32
CA HIS A 74 3.20 -18.26 2.09
C HIS A 74 4.02 -16.98 2.20
N LEU A 75 3.90 -16.24 3.30
CA LEU A 75 4.72 -15.06 3.59
C LEU A 75 6.23 -15.34 3.47
N GLU A 76 6.71 -16.49 3.91
CA GLU A 76 8.12 -16.89 3.73
C GLU A 76 8.55 -16.89 2.26
N ARG A 77 7.69 -17.33 1.34
CA ARG A 77 7.98 -17.30 -0.11
C ARG A 77 7.97 -15.87 -0.65
N GLU A 78 7.02 -15.05 -0.24
CA GLU A 78 6.99 -13.64 -0.68
C GLU A 78 8.23 -12.87 -0.20
N ILE A 79 8.75 -13.21 0.98
CA ILE A 79 10.02 -12.64 1.47
C ILE A 79 11.19 -13.08 0.57
N GLU A 80 11.25 -14.36 0.16
CA GLU A 80 12.27 -14.84 -0.78
C GLU A 80 12.19 -14.11 -2.14
N GLU A 81 10.98 -13.82 -2.64
CA GLU A 81 10.76 -13.08 -3.88
C GLU A 81 11.18 -11.61 -3.76
N ILE A 82 10.84 -10.94 -2.65
CA ILE A 82 11.33 -9.59 -2.31
C ILE A 82 12.86 -9.55 -2.31
N GLU A 83 13.51 -10.50 -1.62
CA GLU A 83 14.96 -10.58 -1.55
C GLU A 83 15.59 -10.76 -2.94
N ALA A 84 15.03 -11.66 -3.75
CA ALA A 84 15.49 -11.90 -5.11
C ALA A 84 15.41 -10.65 -5.99
N ASP A 85 14.31 -9.89 -5.91
CA ASP A 85 14.13 -8.67 -6.70
C ASP A 85 15.04 -7.53 -6.25
N ILE A 86 15.24 -7.36 -4.94
CA ILE A 86 16.22 -6.40 -4.39
C ILE A 86 17.63 -6.72 -4.91
N VAL A 87 18.06 -7.99 -4.82
CA VAL A 87 19.39 -8.43 -5.29
C VAL A 87 19.53 -8.25 -6.80
N ALA A 88 18.45 -8.43 -7.56
CA ALA A 88 18.43 -8.22 -9.00
C ALA A 88 18.31 -6.75 -9.43
N GLY A 89 18.14 -5.81 -8.49
CA GLY A 89 17.92 -4.39 -8.80
C GLY A 89 16.57 -4.11 -9.49
N LYS A 90 15.57 -4.97 -9.26
CA LYS A 90 14.20 -4.82 -9.74
C LYS A 90 13.36 -4.08 -8.71
N ASP A 91 12.15 -3.68 -9.09
CA ASP A 91 11.18 -3.06 -8.20
C ASP A 91 10.35 -4.14 -7.45
N PRO A 92 10.54 -4.33 -6.13
CA PRO A 92 9.85 -5.36 -5.35
C PRO A 92 8.46 -4.93 -4.84
N THR A 93 7.91 -3.80 -5.30
CA THR A 93 6.68 -3.20 -4.74
C THR A 93 5.50 -4.18 -4.67
N VAL A 94 5.32 -5.02 -5.70
CA VAL A 94 4.24 -6.01 -5.74
C VAL A 94 4.46 -7.11 -4.70
N GLU A 95 5.67 -7.63 -4.59
CA GLU A 95 5.99 -8.69 -3.62
C GLU A 95 5.86 -8.19 -2.17
N TYR A 96 6.14 -6.91 -1.91
CA TYR A 96 5.80 -6.28 -0.63
C TYR A 96 4.29 -6.25 -0.34
N ALA A 97 3.46 -6.03 -1.37
CA ALA A 97 2.01 -6.05 -1.21
C ALA A 97 1.48 -7.47 -0.94
N ASP A 98 2.06 -8.48 -1.58
CA ASP A 98 1.72 -9.88 -1.34
C ASP A 98 2.18 -10.36 0.04
N ALA A 99 3.39 -10.00 0.46
CA ALA A 99 3.87 -10.23 1.83
C ALA A 99 2.96 -9.57 2.88
N LEU A 100 2.58 -8.31 2.69
CA LEU A 100 1.65 -7.62 3.59
C LEU A 100 0.30 -8.33 3.65
N SER A 101 -0.22 -8.76 2.50
CA SER A 101 -1.47 -9.51 2.39
C SER A 101 -1.40 -10.83 3.16
N MET A 102 -0.29 -11.58 3.07
CA MET A 102 -0.11 -12.85 3.79
C MET A 102 -0.01 -12.66 5.31
N LEU A 103 0.65 -11.58 5.77
CA LEU A 103 0.70 -11.24 7.18
C LEU A 103 -0.67 -10.89 7.75
N LEU A 104 -1.44 -10.06 7.03
CA LEU A 104 -2.80 -9.68 7.41
C LEU A 104 -3.76 -10.88 7.37
N ASP A 105 -3.60 -11.77 6.40
CA ASP A 105 -4.38 -13.00 6.30
C ASP A 105 -4.13 -13.91 7.49
N SER A 106 -2.86 -14.16 7.84
CA SER A 106 -2.47 -14.93 9.01
C SER A 106 -3.10 -14.38 10.30
N ALA A 107 -2.98 -13.06 10.52
CA ALA A 107 -3.58 -12.39 11.66
C ALA A 107 -5.11 -12.52 11.68
N GLY A 108 -5.76 -12.31 10.54
CA GLY A 108 -7.20 -12.43 10.38
C GLY A 108 -7.73 -13.85 10.63
N GLN A 109 -6.98 -14.88 10.25
CA GLN A 109 -7.29 -16.28 10.56
C GLN A 109 -7.06 -16.63 12.03
N ALA A 110 -6.16 -15.91 12.71
CA ALA A 110 -5.95 -16.03 14.16
C ALA A 110 -6.96 -15.21 14.99
N GLY A 111 -7.94 -14.57 14.35
CA GLY A 111 -8.94 -13.74 15.03
C GLY A 111 -8.46 -12.33 15.38
N ILE A 112 -7.34 -11.89 14.81
CA ILE A 112 -6.77 -10.55 15.03
C ILE A 112 -7.18 -9.66 13.87
N GLY A 113 -8.12 -8.74 14.13
CA GLY A 113 -8.60 -7.80 13.11
C GLY A 113 -7.59 -6.67 12.80
N PRO A 114 -7.69 -6.01 11.63
CA PRO A 114 -6.78 -4.93 11.23
C PRO A 114 -6.64 -3.82 12.29
N ARG A 115 -7.77 -3.42 12.92
CA ARG A 115 -7.74 -2.39 13.95
C ARG A 115 -6.92 -2.80 15.18
N ALA A 116 -7.08 -4.04 15.65
CA ALA A 116 -6.32 -4.55 16.78
C ALA A 116 -4.82 -4.62 16.47
N LEU A 117 -4.45 -4.95 15.22
CA LEU A 117 -3.07 -4.95 14.77
C LEU A 117 -2.49 -3.52 14.76
N ILE A 118 -3.23 -2.53 14.25
CA ILE A 118 -2.80 -1.12 14.24
C ILE A 118 -2.62 -0.58 15.65
N ASP A 119 -3.57 -0.83 16.55
CA ASP A 119 -3.47 -0.38 17.94
C ASP A 119 -2.25 -1.04 18.64
N ALA A 120 -1.96 -2.32 18.35
CA ALA A 120 -0.77 -3.02 18.84
C ALA A 120 0.53 -2.46 18.25
N MET A 121 0.56 -2.13 16.95
CA MET A 121 1.70 -1.47 16.30
C MET A 121 1.98 -0.09 16.93
N HIS A 122 0.93 0.70 17.19
CA HIS A 122 1.06 2.00 17.84
C HIS A 122 1.62 1.87 19.27
N ALA A 123 1.08 0.94 20.08
CA ALA A 123 1.62 0.66 21.40
C ALA A 123 3.09 0.20 21.34
N LYS A 124 3.43 -0.65 20.36
CA LYS A 124 4.79 -1.14 20.17
C LYS A 124 5.75 -0.04 19.73
N LEU A 125 5.30 0.91 18.91
CA LEU A 125 6.08 2.09 18.51
C LEU A 125 6.44 2.94 19.73
N LEU A 126 5.48 3.23 20.59
CA LEU A 126 5.71 4.00 21.82
C LEU A 126 6.75 3.31 22.73
N ILE A 127 6.67 1.98 22.88
CA ILE A 127 7.67 1.20 23.63
C ILE A 127 9.04 1.24 22.96
N ASN A 128 9.09 1.13 21.63
CA ASN A 128 10.35 1.13 20.89
C ASN A 128 11.09 2.47 20.97
N GLN A 129 10.35 3.58 21.07
CA GLN A 129 10.91 4.93 21.24
C GLN A 129 11.57 5.16 22.61
N THR A 130 11.31 4.32 23.62
CA THR A 130 11.94 4.42 24.95
C THR A 130 13.13 3.49 25.14
N ARG A 131 13.57 2.79 24.09
CA ARG A 131 14.65 1.80 24.15
C ARG A 131 15.98 2.39 23.69
N ASP A 132 17.05 1.85 24.26
CA ASP A 132 18.38 2.00 23.69
C ASP A 132 18.60 0.92 22.62
N TRP A 133 19.27 1.31 21.54
CA TRP A 133 19.46 0.47 20.35
C TRP A 133 20.95 0.30 20.02
N THR A 134 21.29 -0.88 19.51
CA THR A 134 22.61 -1.18 18.95
C THR A 134 22.46 -1.76 17.54
N GLN A 135 23.38 -1.41 16.64
CA GLN A 135 23.38 -1.87 15.26
C GLN A 135 24.21 -3.15 15.13
N ASN A 136 23.67 -4.15 14.44
CA ASN A 136 24.32 -5.41 14.13
C ASN A 136 25.17 -5.30 12.85
N PRO A 137 26.09 -6.25 12.60
CA PRO A 137 26.95 -6.24 11.41
C PRO A 137 26.20 -6.30 10.08
N ASP A 138 25.01 -6.90 10.06
CA ASP A 138 24.14 -6.99 8.89
C ASP A 138 23.27 -5.73 8.68
N GLY A 139 23.45 -4.71 9.53
CA GLY A 139 22.70 -3.46 9.50
C GLY A 139 21.36 -3.49 10.24
N SER A 140 20.93 -4.65 10.74
CA SER A 140 19.74 -4.77 11.61
C SER A 140 20.00 -4.11 12.98
N TYR A 141 18.94 -3.83 13.74
CA TYR A 141 19.05 -3.20 15.07
C TYR A 141 18.45 -4.10 16.16
N ALA A 142 19.12 -4.18 17.30
CA ALA A 142 18.65 -4.86 18.51
C ALA A 142 18.50 -3.87 19.67
N HIS A 143 17.55 -4.15 20.58
CA HIS A 143 17.39 -3.34 21.78
C HIS A 143 18.35 -3.83 22.88
N ILE A 144 18.91 -2.90 23.63
CA ILE A 144 19.77 -3.21 24.78
C ILE A 144 18.83 -3.45 25.97
N GLU A 145 18.82 -4.67 26.50
CA GLU A 145 18.11 -4.93 27.76
C GLU A 145 18.83 -4.20 28.90
N PRO A 146 18.09 -3.52 29.80
CA PRO A 146 18.71 -2.97 30.99
C PRO A 146 19.28 -4.12 31.81
N GLN A 147 20.58 -4.05 32.12
CA GLN A 147 21.22 -5.00 33.02
C GLN A 147 20.40 -5.03 34.33
N PRO A 148 20.01 -6.20 34.85
CA PRO A 148 19.35 -6.26 36.14
C PRO A 148 20.28 -5.63 37.17
N SER A 149 19.77 -4.64 37.90
CA SER A 149 20.51 -4.02 39.00
C SER A 149 20.82 -5.08 40.04
N CYS A 150 22.11 -5.25 40.36
CA CYS A 150 22.59 -6.09 41.47
C CYS A 150 21.92 -5.74 42.80
#